data_AF-A0A847D8L4-F1
#
_entry.id   AF-A0A847D8L4-F1
#
_cell.length_a   1.000
_cell.length_b   1.000
_cell.length_c   1.000
_cell.angle_alpha   90.00
_cell.angle_beta   90.00
_cell.angle_gamma   90.00
#
_symmetry.space_group_name_H-M   'P 1'
#
loop_
_entity.id
_entity.type
_entity.pdbx_description
1 polymer ?
#
loop_
_entity_poly.entity_id
_entity_poly.type
_entity_poly.pdbx_seq_one_letter_code
_entity_poly.pdbx_strand_id
1 'polypeptide(L)'
;KQQKNFLPIGTERISVRGIAEVKTGPLTWKQKHRIIWEEVNGPLPDDCCILFANDDKTDFAIENLICITRKELAVLNKRKFDYYDKETKETALLLTKIAIKRSDRRKDADKRKN
;
A
#
# COMPACT_ATOMS: atom_id res chain seq x y z
N LYS A 1 29.78 -26.28 -14.02
CA LYS A 1 29.36 -24.94 -13.52
C LYS A 1 27.89 -24.71 -13.90
N GLN A 2 26.93 -25.07 -13.05
CA GLN A 2 25.49 -24.80 -13.31
C GLN A 2 25.13 -23.42 -12.74
N GLN A 3 24.97 -22.44 -13.61
CA GLN A 3 24.23 -21.19 -13.34
C GLN A 3 22.80 -21.40 -13.84
N LYS A 4 21.73 -20.85 -13.30
CA LYS A 4 21.44 -19.90 -12.21
C LYS A 4 19.92 -20.03 -12.01
N ASN A 5 19.43 -19.91 -10.79
CA ASN A 5 18.01 -20.03 -10.42
C ASN A 5 17.08 -19.02 -11.13
N PHE A 6 16.81 -19.19 -12.41
CA PHE A 6 15.79 -18.43 -13.14
C PHE A 6 14.47 -19.18 -13.07
N LEU A 7 13.71 -18.94 -11.99
CA LEU A 7 12.30 -19.34 -11.93
C LEU A 7 11.53 -18.79 -13.15
N PRO A 8 10.53 -19.50 -13.69
CA PRO A 8 9.75 -18.99 -14.81
C PRO A 8 8.96 -17.72 -14.44
N ILE A 9 8.71 -16.85 -15.41
CA ILE A 9 7.80 -15.69 -15.24
C ILE A 9 6.42 -16.22 -14.86
N GLY A 10 5.73 -15.53 -13.93
CA GLY A 10 4.48 -15.99 -13.33
C GLY A 10 4.66 -16.85 -12.08
N THR A 11 5.89 -17.25 -11.73
CA THR A 11 6.13 -17.95 -10.46
C THR A 11 5.74 -17.06 -9.29
N GLU A 12 4.99 -17.62 -8.33
CA GLU A 12 4.67 -16.96 -7.07
C GLU A 12 5.69 -17.32 -5.98
N ARG A 13 6.02 -16.35 -5.12
CA ARG A 13 6.80 -16.58 -3.91
C ARG A 13 6.25 -15.77 -2.76
N ILE A 14 6.51 -16.20 -1.54
CA ILE A 14 6.23 -15.41 -0.35
C ILE A 14 7.51 -14.62 0.00
N SER A 15 7.39 -13.30 0.07
CA SER A 15 8.47 -12.42 0.52
C SER A 15 8.78 -12.61 2.01
N VAL A 16 9.94 -12.13 2.48
CA VAL A 16 10.31 -12.13 3.91
C VAL A 16 9.26 -11.41 4.78
N ARG A 17 8.47 -10.51 4.19
CA ARG A 17 7.39 -9.78 4.87
C ARG A 17 6.06 -10.55 4.93
N GLY A 18 6.01 -11.76 4.41
CA GLY A 18 4.79 -12.58 4.31
C GLY A 18 3.85 -12.17 3.19
N ILE A 19 4.31 -11.34 2.23
CA ILE A 19 3.48 -10.86 1.11
C ILE A 19 3.79 -11.71 -0.13
N ALA A 20 2.75 -12.16 -0.83
CA ALA A 20 2.91 -12.86 -2.11
C ALA A 20 3.43 -11.92 -3.21
N GLU A 21 4.46 -12.37 -3.93
CA GLU A 21 5.07 -11.70 -5.06
C GLU A 21 5.04 -12.61 -6.29
N VAL A 22 4.76 -12.02 -7.45
CA VAL A 22 4.75 -12.69 -8.74
C VAL A 22 5.97 -12.25 -9.54
N LYS A 23 6.69 -13.21 -10.13
CA LYS A 23 7.81 -12.92 -11.01
C LYS A 23 7.31 -12.30 -12.31
N THR A 24 7.70 -11.06 -12.60
CA THR A 24 7.26 -10.31 -13.80
C THR A 24 8.34 -10.13 -14.84
N GLY A 25 9.57 -10.53 -14.53
CA GLY A 25 10.71 -10.47 -15.45
C GLY A 25 11.92 -11.22 -14.89
N PRO A 26 13.07 -11.20 -15.57
CA PRO A 26 14.23 -12.03 -15.23
C PRO A 26 14.72 -11.85 -13.78
N LEU A 27 14.72 -10.61 -13.31
CA LEU A 27 15.16 -10.20 -11.97
C LEU A 27 14.11 -9.36 -11.23
N THR A 28 12.90 -9.24 -11.77
CA THR A 28 11.85 -8.37 -11.25
C THR A 28 10.69 -9.17 -10.67
N TRP A 29 10.31 -8.77 -9.45
CA TRP A 29 9.17 -9.32 -8.72
C TRP A 29 8.23 -8.16 -8.41
N LYS A 30 6.94 -8.37 -8.62
CA LYS A 30 5.90 -7.40 -8.26
C LYS A 30 5.00 -8.04 -7.20
N GLN A 31 4.50 -7.22 -6.29
CA GLN A 31 3.57 -7.68 -5.26
C GLN A 31 2.24 -8.07 -5.90
N LYS A 32 1.71 -9.24 -5.53
CA LYS A 32 0.48 -9.80 -6.14
C LYS A 32 -0.72 -8.88 -5.96
N HIS A 33 -0.91 -8.34 -4.75
CA HIS A 33 -1.98 -7.40 -4.45
C HIS A 33 -1.92 -6.13 -5.32
N ARG A 34 -0.71 -5.66 -5.67
CA ARG A 34 -0.55 -4.49 -6.54
C ARG A 34 -1.02 -4.80 -7.96
N ILE A 35 -0.66 -5.98 -8.49
CA ILE A 35 -1.09 -6.43 -9.83
C ILE A 35 -2.61 -6.48 -9.89
N ILE A 36 -3.23 -7.15 -8.92
CA ILE A 36 -4.71 -7.31 -8.86
C ILE A 36 -5.40 -5.95 -8.75
N TRP A 37 -4.86 -5.03 -7.94
CA TRP A 37 -5.43 -3.69 -7.85
C TRP A 37 -5.30 -2.91 -9.16
N GLU A 38 -4.13 -3.00 -9.83
CA GLU A 38 -3.86 -2.33 -11.10
C GLU A 38 -4.72 -2.87 -12.25
N GLU A 39 -5.06 -4.16 -12.25
CA GLU A 39 -5.96 -4.77 -13.24
C GLU A 39 -7.38 -4.19 -13.21
N VAL A 40 -7.86 -3.80 -12.03
CA VAL A 40 -9.23 -3.27 -11.84
C VAL A 40 -9.28 -1.75 -11.92
N ASN A 41 -8.33 -1.04 -11.29
CA ASN A 41 -8.37 0.42 -11.15
C ASN A 41 -7.46 1.15 -12.16
N GLY A 42 -6.65 0.41 -12.92
CA GLY A 42 -5.63 0.97 -13.79
C GLY A 42 -4.31 1.25 -13.07
N PRO A 43 -3.39 2.01 -13.69
CA PRO A 43 -2.05 2.21 -13.16
C PRO A 43 -2.09 2.91 -11.79
N LEU A 44 -1.37 2.34 -10.82
CA LEU A 44 -1.23 2.93 -9.50
C LEU A 44 -0.59 4.33 -9.63
N PRO A 45 -1.20 5.40 -9.08
CA PRO A 45 -0.62 6.73 -9.13
C PRO A 45 0.75 6.79 -8.47
N ASP A 46 1.57 7.75 -8.91
CA ASP A 46 2.86 8.01 -8.29
C ASP A 46 2.69 8.34 -6.79
N ASP A 47 3.65 7.89 -5.99
CA ASP A 47 3.64 8.04 -4.52
C ASP A 47 2.45 7.37 -3.79
N CYS A 48 1.78 6.39 -4.44
CA CYS A 48 0.78 5.55 -3.78
C CYS A 48 1.32 4.15 -3.45
N CYS A 49 0.65 3.49 -2.51
CA CYS A 49 0.85 2.10 -2.15
C CYS A 49 -0.49 1.45 -1.78
N ILE A 50 -0.54 0.12 -1.91
CA ILE A 50 -1.69 -0.68 -1.56
C ILE A 50 -1.49 -1.26 -0.15
N LEU A 51 -2.53 -1.19 0.67
CA LEU A 51 -2.63 -1.84 1.97
C LEU A 51 -3.76 -2.86 1.99
N PHE A 52 -3.60 -3.89 2.82
CA PHE A 52 -4.67 -4.82 3.17
C PHE A 52 -5.52 -4.21 4.28
N ALA A 53 -6.83 -4.09 4.09
CA ALA A 53 -7.75 -3.46 5.03
C ALA A 53 -7.89 -4.29 6.32
N ASN A 54 -7.91 -5.61 6.20
CA ASN A 54 -7.99 -6.56 7.31
C ASN A 54 -6.63 -7.06 7.84
N ASP A 55 -5.52 -6.55 7.30
CA ASP A 55 -4.14 -7.01 7.59
C ASP A 55 -3.83 -8.47 7.21
N ASP A 56 -4.76 -9.18 6.58
CA ASP A 56 -4.54 -10.50 6.01
C ASP A 56 -3.85 -10.37 4.65
N LYS A 57 -2.57 -10.79 4.61
CA LYS A 57 -1.71 -10.72 3.42
C LYS A 57 -2.04 -11.79 2.37
N THR A 58 -3.00 -12.66 2.66
CA THR A 58 -3.48 -13.72 1.75
C THR A 58 -4.83 -13.37 1.12
N ASP A 59 -5.54 -12.38 1.66
CA ASP A 59 -6.80 -11.90 1.12
C ASP A 59 -6.58 -10.82 0.04
N PHE A 60 -6.67 -11.27 -1.22
CA PHE A 60 -6.52 -10.43 -2.39
C PHE A 60 -7.84 -9.92 -2.96
N ALA A 61 -8.95 -10.00 -2.21
CA ALA A 61 -10.21 -9.42 -2.65
C ALA A 61 -10.03 -7.91 -2.89
N ILE A 62 -10.52 -7.40 -4.02
CA ILE A 62 -10.33 -5.99 -4.39
C ILE A 62 -10.86 -5.03 -3.32
N GLU A 63 -11.95 -5.41 -2.64
CA GLU A 63 -12.57 -4.68 -1.54
C GLU A 63 -11.71 -4.60 -0.27
N ASN A 64 -10.72 -5.49 -0.15
CA ASN A 64 -9.73 -5.51 0.94
C ASN A 64 -8.46 -4.72 0.57
N LEU A 65 -8.29 -4.32 -0.69
CA LEU A 65 -7.11 -3.61 -1.17
C LEU A 65 -7.36 -2.10 -1.21
N ILE A 66 -6.76 -1.37 -0.28
CA ILE A 66 -6.92 0.09 -0.18
C ILE A 66 -5.70 0.78 -0.76
N CYS A 67 -5.92 1.65 -1.75
CA CYS A 67 -4.89 2.56 -2.25
C CYS A 67 -4.77 3.78 -1.35
N ILE A 68 -3.56 4.05 -0.87
CA ILE A 68 -3.23 5.22 -0.06
C ILE A 68 -1.93 5.86 -0.53
N THR A 69 -1.76 7.15 -0.25
CA THR A 69 -0.51 7.87 -0.49
C THR A 69 0.56 7.50 0.54
N ARG A 70 1.84 7.66 0.20
CA ARG A 70 2.95 7.47 1.17
C ARG A 70 2.86 8.45 2.34
N LYS A 71 2.34 9.66 2.11
CA LYS A 71 2.07 10.66 3.16
C LYS A 71 1.04 10.13 4.17
N GLU A 72 -0.06 9.55 3.69
CA GLU A 72 -1.06 8.91 4.55
C GLU A 72 -0.47 7.74 5.32
N LEU A 73 0.29 6.86 4.66
CA LEU A 73 0.94 5.73 5.34
C LEU A 73 1.87 6.20 6.46
N ALA A 74 2.68 7.24 6.20
CA ALA A 74 3.61 7.79 7.18
C ALA A 74 2.89 8.37 8.40
N VAL A 75 1.80 9.12 8.19
CA VAL A 75 1.00 9.68 9.29
C VAL A 75 0.25 8.59 10.06
N LEU A 76 -0.29 7.59 9.36
CA LEU A 76 -0.95 6.44 9.96
C LEU A 76 0.01 5.69 10.90
N ASN A 77 1.20 5.34 10.41
CA ASN A 77 2.23 4.66 11.20
C ASN A 77 2.72 5.50 12.38
N LYS A 78 2.84 6.83 12.20
CA LYS A 78 3.26 7.74 13.27
C LYS A 78 2.21 7.84 14.39
N ARG A 79 0.93 7.75 14.05
CA ARG A 79 -0.17 7.87 15.01
C ARG A 79 -0.40 6.62 15.85
N LYS A 80 0.18 5.47 15.46
CA LYS A 80 0.10 4.20 16.19
C LYS A 80 -1.35 3.86 16.58
N PHE A 81 -2.27 3.94 15.61
CA PHE A 81 -3.63 3.52 15.86
C PHE A 81 -3.67 2.02 16.13
N ASP A 82 -4.42 1.63 17.15
CA ASP A 82 -4.79 0.24 17.38
C ASP A 82 -6.01 -0.07 16.49
N TYR A 83 -5.77 -0.73 15.36
CA TYR A 83 -6.81 -1.27 14.49
C TYR A 83 -6.59 -2.78 14.34
N TYR A 84 -7.68 -3.53 14.38
CA TYR A 84 -7.67 -4.99 14.43
C TYR A 84 -8.50 -5.62 13.30
N ASP A 85 -9.29 -4.80 12.62
CA ASP A 85 -10.25 -5.21 11.62
C ASP A 85 -10.38 -4.13 10.54
N LYS A 86 -11.12 -4.46 9.48
CA LYS A 86 -11.31 -3.59 8.32
C LYS A 86 -11.94 -2.24 8.69
N GLU A 87 -12.96 -2.22 9.53
CA GLU A 87 -13.71 -1.01 9.88
C GLU A 87 -12.87 -0.06 10.73
N THR A 88 -12.14 -0.59 11.71
CA THR A 88 -11.25 0.23 12.54
C THR A 88 -10.08 0.80 11.73
N LYS A 89 -9.54 0.05 10.76
CA LYS A 89 -8.47 0.53 9.87
C LYS A 89 -8.96 1.62 8.92
N GLU A 90 -10.15 1.45 8.34
CA GLU A 90 -10.80 2.48 7.50
C GLU A 90 -11.04 3.77 8.29
N THR A 91 -11.49 3.65 9.55
CA THR A 91 -11.67 4.79 10.44
C THR A 91 -10.32 5.49 10.75
N ALA A 92 -9.27 4.72 11.05
CA ALA A 92 -7.93 5.25 11.27
C ALA A 92 -7.37 5.99 10.03
N LEU A 93 -7.65 5.47 8.83
CA LEU A 93 -7.32 6.13 7.56
C LEU A 93 -8.10 7.44 7.39
N LEU A 94 -9.39 7.47 7.73
CA LEU A 94 -10.18 8.70 7.67
C LEU A 94 -9.66 9.78 8.62
N LEU A 95 -9.35 9.41 9.87
CA LEU A 95 -8.73 10.30 10.85
C LEU A 95 -7.37 10.83 10.37
N THR A 96 -6.60 9.98 9.68
CA THR A 96 -5.32 10.34 9.06
C THR A 96 -5.50 11.38 7.95
N LYS A 97 -6.48 11.19 7.07
CA LYS A 97 -6.84 12.14 6.00
C LYS A 97 -7.23 13.51 6.56
N ILE A 98 -8.08 13.52 7.59
CA ILE A 98 -8.50 14.76 8.27
C ILE A 98 -7.28 15.49 8.86
N ALA A 99 -6.37 14.76 9.51
CA ALA A 99 -5.17 15.33 10.11
C ALA A 99 -4.22 15.96 9.08
N ILE A 100 -4.00 15.28 7.96
CA ILE A 100 -3.19 15.78 6.85
C ILE A 100 -3.79 17.08 6.31
N LYS A 101 -5.09 17.06 6.00
CA LYS A 101 -5.80 18.23 5.45
C LYS A 101 -5.77 19.42 6.40
N ARG A 102 -5.89 19.18 7.71
CA ARG A 102 -5.72 20.23 8.74
C ARG A 102 -4.31 20.83 8.73
N SER A 103 -3.28 19.98 8.62
CA SER A 103 -1.89 20.45 8.58
C SER A 103 -1.58 21.25 7.32
N ASP A 104 -2.08 20.83 6.17
CA ASP A 104 -1.86 21.52 4.90
C ASP A 104 -2.52 22.91 4.92
N ARG A 105 -3.77 23.01 5.40
CA ARG A 105 -4.46 24.30 5.59
C ARG A 105 -3.71 25.27 6.51
N ARG A 106 -3.08 24.77 7.58
CA ARG A 106 -2.27 25.61 8.48
C ARG A 106 -1.06 26.19 7.76
N LYS A 107 -0.33 25.35 7.00
CA LYS A 107 0.83 25.80 6.22
C LYS A 107 0.44 26.83 5.16
N ASP A 108 -0.70 26.64 4.50
CA ASP A 108 -1.20 27.60 3.51
C ASP A 108 -1.58 28.94 4.15
N ALA A 109 -2.17 28.92 5.35
CA ALA A 109 -2.48 30.13 6.10
C ALA A 109 -1.21 30.87 6.56
N ASP A 110 -0.17 30.14 6.97
CA ASP A 110 1.11 30.72 7.38
C ASP A 110 1.85 31.34 6.17
N LYS A 111 1.81 30.68 5.00
CA LYS A 111 2.38 31.23 3.74
C LYS A 111 1.71 32.52 3.27
N ARG A 112 0.40 32.68 3.50
CA ARG A 112 -0.34 33.89 3.09
C ARG A 112 -0.03 35.12 3.96
N LYS A 113 0.60 34.92 5.13
CA LYS A 113 0.94 36.00 6.08
C LYS A 113 2.36 36.55 5.88
N ASN A 114 3.20 35.83 5.15
CA ASN A 114 4.52 36.26 4.71
C ASN A 114 4.45 36.85 3.30
#